data_AF-A0A7R9NRK3-F1
#
_entry.id   AF-A0A7R9NRK3-F1
#
_cell.length_a   1.000
_cell.length_b   1.000
_cell.length_c   1.000
_cell.angle_alpha   90.00
_cell.angle_beta   90.00
_cell.angle_gamma   90.00
#
_symmetry.space_group_name_H-M   'P 1'
#
loop_
_entity.id
_entity.type
_entity.pdbx_description
1 polymer ?
#
loop_
_entity_poly.entity_id
_entity_poly.type
_entity_poly.pdbx_seq_one_letter_code
_entity_poly.pdbx_strand_id
1 'polypeptide(L)'
;GILIEKLHDFMILEIPNVGLVLKWNFENVISVTLGPKLWSKTVGLCGNMDGKSNNDLKLPDGSLSKDVRSFVSSWQDRSEEMCDINVVDDNPCSANTELKQEAERFCQVIWSSRFEDCISAVDPIPYYQACQWEYCSCRSANSTDCGCSTLSTFVQQCHEEGVIFKHSWRDLDLCSFNCPSDKMYQSCLQSNTEVCGSVTDSVNPKHCIEGCTCSEGLVLSNDKCIARSQCPCYQHDKSFEPGQTIIDDCNTWYCCLF
;
A
#
# COMPACT_ATOMS: atom_id res chain seq x y z
N GLY A 1 -18.40 -13.87 -7.40
CA GLY A 1 -17.27 -14.72 -7.01
C GLY A 1 -16.35 -13.93 -6.09
N ILE A 2 -15.30 -14.57 -5.60
CA ILE A 2 -14.18 -13.92 -4.90
C ILE A 2 -13.05 -13.83 -5.93
N LEU A 3 -12.41 -12.67 -6.03
CA LEU A 3 -11.22 -12.45 -6.85
C LEU A 3 -10.02 -12.30 -5.91
N ILE A 4 -8.92 -12.98 -6.22
CA ILE A 4 -7.69 -12.90 -5.44
C ILE A 4 -6.57 -12.64 -6.43
N GLU A 5 -5.84 -11.56 -6.20
CA GLU A 5 -4.68 -11.17 -6.98
C GLU A 5 -3.49 -10.95 -6.04
N LYS A 6 -2.32 -11.40 -6.47
CA LYS A 6 -1.07 -11.04 -5.82
C LYS A 6 -0.38 -10.00 -6.70
N LEU A 7 -0.16 -8.81 -6.15
CA LEU A 7 0.55 -7.72 -6.80
C LEU A 7 1.80 -7.43 -5.98
N HIS A 8 2.98 -7.85 -6.46
CA HIS A 8 4.24 -7.85 -5.70
C HIS A 8 4.08 -8.40 -4.26
N ASP A 9 4.30 -7.55 -3.25
CA ASP A 9 4.24 -7.87 -1.82
C ASP A 9 2.84 -7.61 -1.23
N PHE A 10 1.82 -7.42 -2.06
CA PHE A 10 0.44 -7.28 -1.63
C PHE A 10 -0.43 -8.43 -2.12
N MET A 11 -1.32 -8.87 -1.23
CA MET A 11 -2.51 -9.64 -1.60
C MET A 11 -3.70 -8.69 -1.67
N ILE A 12 -4.41 -8.72 -2.80
CA ILE A 12 -5.67 -8.01 -3.01
C ILE A 12 -6.77 -9.06 -3.13
N LEU A 13 -7.76 -8.97 -2.24
CA LEU A 13 -8.96 -9.80 -2.26
C LEU A 13 -10.16 -8.91 -2.53
N GLU A 14 -10.91 -9.21 -3.59
CA GLU A 14 -12.13 -8.50 -3.92
C GLU A 14 -13.36 -9.40 -3.86
N ILE A 15 -14.44 -8.88 -3.29
CA ILE A 15 -15.77 -9.49 -3.29
C ILE A 15 -16.74 -8.51 -3.96
N PRO A 16 -16.79 -8.44 -5.31
CA PRO A 16 -17.52 -7.39 -6.04
C PRO A 16 -19.02 -7.34 -5.70
N ASN A 17 -19.64 -8.50 -5.46
CA ASN A 17 -21.06 -8.58 -5.14
C ASN A 17 -21.42 -7.88 -3.82
N VAL A 18 -20.50 -7.94 -2.86
CA VAL A 18 -20.60 -7.29 -1.55
C VAL A 18 -20.07 -5.85 -1.62
N GLY A 19 -19.12 -5.59 -2.52
CA GLY A 19 -18.39 -4.33 -2.60
C GLY A 19 -17.32 -4.24 -1.53
N LEU A 20 -16.57 -5.32 -1.28
CA LEU A 20 -15.46 -5.34 -0.33
C LEU A 20 -14.16 -5.54 -1.09
N VAL A 21 -13.14 -4.76 -0.74
CA VAL A 21 -11.75 -4.94 -1.16
C VAL A 21 -10.88 -4.99 0.09
N LEU A 22 -10.05 -6.03 0.21
CA LEU A 22 -9.05 -6.17 1.26
C LEU A 22 -7.68 -6.14 0.61
N LYS A 23 -6.78 -5.30 1.13
CA LYS A 23 -5.38 -5.23 0.74
C LYS A 23 -4.51 -5.54 1.95
N TRP A 24 -3.55 -6.44 1.79
CA TRP A 24 -2.62 -6.80 2.87
C TRP A 24 -1.19 -6.90 2.32
N ASN A 25 -0.25 -6.23 2.98
CA ASN A 25 1.17 -6.22 2.61
C ASN A 25 1.98 -7.42 3.19
N PHE A 26 1.30 -8.46 3.72
CA PHE A 26 1.91 -9.56 4.46
C PHE A 26 2.69 -9.19 5.74
N GLU A 27 2.66 -7.92 6.14
CA GLU A 27 3.30 -7.41 7.33
C GLU A 27 2.23 -6.80 8.26
N ASN A 28 2.33 -5.50 8.53
CA ASN A 28 1.56 -4.76 9.52
C ASN A 28 0.42 -3.92 8.95
N VAL A 29 0.22 -3.87 7.62
CA VAL A 29 -0.79 -3.01 6.99
C VAL A 29 -1.90 -3.84 6.35
N ILE A 30 -3.11 -3.67 6.87
CA ILE A 30 -4.35 -4.21 6.30
C ILE A 30 -5.28 -3.02 6.00
N SER A 31 -5.66 -2.85 4.73
CA SER A 31 -6.68 -1.88 4.31
C SER A 31 -7.96 -2.61 3.90
N VAL A 32 -9.10 -2.11 4.35
CA VAL A 32 -10.43 -2.63 4.03
C VAL A 32 -11.27 -1.50 3.43
N THR A 33 -11.56 -1.62 2.14
CA THR A 33 -12.45 -0.68 1.43
C THR A 33 -13.82 -1.32 1.30
N LEU A 34 -14.85 -0.59 1.75
CA LEU A 34 -16.24 -1.04 1.72
C LEU A 34 -17.08 -0.13 0.81
N GLY A 35 -17.92 -0.75 0.00
CA GLY A 35 -18.83 -0.07 -0.91
C GLY A 35 -20.10 0.43 -0.21
N PRO A 36 -20.87 1.31 -0.86
CA PRO A 36 -22.06 1.96 -0.27
C PRO A 36 -23.13 0.99 0.26
N LYS A 37 -23.15 -0.26 -0.22
CA LYS A 37 -24.10 -1.29 0.24
C LYS A 37 -23.95 -1.64 1.73
N LEU A 38 -22.76 -1.41 2.29
CA LEU A 38 -22.41 -1.67 3.69
C LEU A 38 -22.52 -0.44 4.59
N TRP A 39 -22.93 0.71 4.05
CA TRP A 39 -23.12 1.94 4.81
C TRP A 39 -24.05 1.71 6.02
N SER A 40 -23.59 2.11 7.21
CA SER A 40 -24.27 1.91 8.49
C SER A 40 -24.60 0.45 8.84
N LYS A 41 -23.89 -0.52 8.26
CA LYS A 41 -24.06 -1.96 8.53
C LYS A 41 -22.82 -2.63 9.10
N THR A 42 -21.74 -1.87 9.33
CA THR A 42 -20.52 -2.39 9.92
C THR A 42 -20.56 -2.25 11.44
N VAL A 43 -19.78 -3.10 12.09
CA VAL A 43 -19.44 -3.02 13.51
C VAL A 43 -18.01 -3.54 13.68
N GLY A 44 -17.38 -3.24 14.80
CA GLY A 44 -16.03 -3.67 15.11
C GLY A 44 -15.04 -2.52 15.24
N LEU A 45 -13.76 -2.84 15.19
CA LEU A 45 -12.67 -1.88 15.44
C LEU A 45 -12.60 -0.74 14.41
N CYS A 46 -13.13 -0.95 13.19
CA CYS A 46 -13.21 0.07 12.14
C CYS A 46 -14.48 0.94 12.22
N GLY A 47 -15.27 0.83 13.29
CA GLY A 47 -16.46 1.64 13.49
C GLY A 47 -17.69 1.18 12.70
N ASN A 48 -18.68 2.07 12.59
CA ASN A 48 -20.02 1.73 12.09
C ASN A 48 -20.31 2.22 10.66
N MET A 49 -19.34 2.89 10.02
CA MET A 49 -19.43 3.41 8.65
C MET A 49 -20.70 4.25 8.40
N ASP A 50 -20.97 5.23 9.27
CA ASP A 50 -22.10 6.17 9.13
C ASP A 50 -21.69 7.64 8.87
N GLY A 51 -20.39 7.89 8.71
CA GLY A 51 -19.82 9.20 8.45
C GLY A 51 -19.65 10.09 9.69
N LYS A 52 -19.86 9.54 10.91
CA LYS A 52 -19.74 10.30 12.17
C LYS A 52 -18.68 9.69 13.09
N SER A 53 -17.47 10.22 12.99
CA SER A 53 -16.33 9.75 13.81
C SER A 53 -16.55 9.80 15.33
N ASN A 54 -17.48 10.64 15.81
CA ASN A 54 -17.76 10.78 17.24
C ASN A 54 -18.55 9.60 17.85
N ASN A 55 -19.00 8.63 17.05
CA ASN A 55 -19.74 7.46 17.52
C ASN A 55 -19.09 6.12 17.13
N ASP A 56 -17.87 6.13 16.58
CA ASP A 56 -17.20 4.93 16.06
C ASP A 56 -16.71 3.99 17.17
N LEU A 57 -16.50 4.50 18.40
CA LEU A 57 -16.14 3.68 19.57
C LEU A 57 -17.34 2.93 20.16
N LYS A 58 -18.10 2.25 19.30
CA LYS A 58 -19.31 1.50 19.67
C LYS A 58 -18.96 0.07 20.12
N LEU A 59 -19.41 -0.29 21.31
CA LEU A 59 -19.19 -1.60 21.91
C LEU A 59 -20.13 -2.66 21.29
N PRO A 60 -19.86 -3.97 21.47
CA PRO A 60 -20.73 -5.04 20.96
C PRO A 60 -22.18 -4.99 21.47
N ASP A 61 -22.40 -4.42 22.66
CA ASP A 61 -23.74 -4.22 23.24
C ASP A 61 -24.48 -2.98 22.68
N GLY A 62 -23.81 -2.22 21.80
CA GLY A 62 -24.33 -1.03 21.15
C GLY A 62 -24.11 0.27 21.91
N SER A 63 -23.57 0.23 23.13
CA SER A 63 -23.20 1.42 23.89
C SER A 63 -21.90 2.06 23.36
N LEU A 64 -21.61 3.30 23.77
CA LEU A 64 -20.40 4.02 23.37
C LEU A 64 -19.34 3.95 24.48
N SER A 65 -18.11 3.60 24.09
CA SER A 65 -16.95 3.70 24.97
C SER A 65 -16.54 5.15 25.19
N LYS A 66 -15.92 5.42 26.34
CA LYS A 66 -15.31 6.73 26.64
C LYS A 66 -13.84 6.80 26.28
N ASP A 67 -13.20 5.64 26.12
CA ASP A 67 -11.78 5.51 25.85
C ASP A 67 -11.51 4.36 24.86
N VAL A 68 -10.42 4.50 24.12
CA VAL A 68 -10.01 3.56 23.07
C VAL A 68 -9.67 2.20 23.66
N ARG A 69 -9.03 2.16 24.83
CA ARG A 69 -8.63 0.90 25.48
C ARG A 69 -9.83 0.00 25.77
N SER A 70 -10.84 0.52 26.45
CA SER A 70 -12.06 -0.21 26.77
C SER A 70 -12.82 -0.63 25.50
N PHE A 71 -12.79 0.19 24.45
CA PHE A 71 -13.35 -0.15 23.14
C PHE A 71 -12.64 -1.34 22.52
N VAL A 72 -11.31 -1.30 22.38
CA VAL A 72 -10.50 -2.38 21.79
C VAL A 72 -10.67 -3.69 22.58
N SER A 73 -10.57 -3.62 23.90
CA SER A 73 -10.74 -4.80 24.76
C SER A 73 -12.13 -5.44 24.65
N SER A 74 -13.18 -4.66 24.37
CA SER A 74 -14.54 -5.20 24.22
C SER A 74 -14.73 -6.06 22.97
N TRP A 75 -13.92 -5.82 21.93
CA TRP A 75 -13.96 -6.52 20.65
C TRP A 75 -12.99 -7.71 20.59
N GLN A 76 -12.32 -8.03 21.70
CA GLN A 76 -11.44 -9.19 21.79
C GLN A 76 -12.23 -10.48 21.58
N ASP A 77 -11.68 -11.37 20.74
CA ASP A 77 -12.22 -12.72 20.58
C ASP A 77 -12.07 -13.52 21.89
N ARG A 78 -13.10 -14.31 22.22
CA ARG A 78 -13.17 -15.09 23.47
C ARG A 78 -12.73 -16.54 23.29
N SER A 79 -11.92 -16.81 22.26
CA SER A 79 -11.33 -18.13 22.05
C SER A 79 -10.37 -18.52 23.18
N GLU A 80 -10.16 -19.83 23.37
CA GLU A 80 -9.55 -20.42 24.58
C GLU A 80 -8.09 -20.00 24.84
N GLU A 81 -7.41 -19.40 23.86
CA GLU A 81 -6.10 -18.76 24.05
C GLU A 81 -6.28 -17.32 24.53
N MET A 82 -6.43 -17.15 25.84
CA MET A 82 -6.41 -15.82 26.44
C MET A 82 -5.02 -15.18 26.27
N CYS A 83 -4.90 -14.20 25.37
CA CYS A 83 -3.77 -13.27 25.39
C CYS A 83 -3.84 -12.43 26.67
N ASP A 84 -2.80 -12.47 27.49
CA ASP A 84 -2.68 -11.65 28.69
C ASP A 84 -2.48 -10.18 28.26
N ILE A 85 -3.54 -9.36 28.36
CA ILE A 85 -3.52 -7.94 27.98
C ILE A 85 -2.88 -7.13 29.13
N ASN A 86 -1.58 -7.33 29.36
CA ASN A 86 -0.78 -6.34 30.07
C ASN A 86 -0.33 -5.26 29.07
N VAL A 87 -1.30 -4.58 28.45
CA VAL A 87 -1.01 -3.43 27.59
C VAL A 87 -0.70 -2.25 28.50
N VAL A 88 0.58 -1.92 28.60
CA VAL A 88 1.03 -0.64 29.14
C VAL A 88 0.75 0.39 28.05
N ASP A 89 -0.24 1.24 28.29
CA ASP A 89 -0.69 2.30 27.38
C ASP A 89 0.14 3.57 27.60
N ASP A 90 1.44 3.39 27.86
CA ASP A 90 2.36 4.51 28.00
C ASP A 90 2.86 4.85 26.61
N ASN A 91 2.71 6.11 26.22
CA ASN A 91 3.24 6.60 24.96
C ASN A 91 4.76 6.31 24.91
N PRO A 92 5.26 5.58 23.88
CA PRO A 92 6.63 5.07 23.83
C PRO A 92 7.67 6.20 23.77
N CYS A 93 7.30 7.38 23.29
CA CYS A 93 8.17 8.55 23.28
C CYS A 93 8.28 9.23 24.65
N SER A 94 7.45 8.87 25.63
CA SER A 94 7.42 9.55 26.95
C SER A 94 8.62 9.22 27.82
N ALA A 95 9.24 8.05 27.61
CA ALA A 95 10.36 7.58 28.43
C ALA A 95 11.69 8.28 28.11
N ASN A 96 11.87 8.82 26.90
CA ASN A 96 13.12 9.41 26.45
C ASN A 96 12.88 10.69 25.63
N THR A 97 13.24 11.83 26.22
CA THR A 97 13.07 13.16 25.62
C THR A 97 13.89 13.34 24.33
N GLU A 98 15.09 12.76 24.23
CA GLU A 98 15.93 12.89 23.03
C GLU A 98 15.32 12.11 21.88
N LEU A 99 14.93 10.85 22.12
CA LEU A 99 14.24 10.02 21.14
C LEU A 99 12.93 10.66 20.66
N LYS A 100 12.18 11.27 21.58
CA LYS A 100 10.98 12.04 21.24
C LYS A 100 11.29 13.20 20.28
N GLN A 101 12.33 13.98 20.55
CA GLN A 101 12.71 15.11 19.68
C GLN A 101 13.20 14.64 18.31
N GLU A 102 13.88 13.50 18.25
CA GLU A 102 14.27 12.87 16.99
C GLU A 102 13.04 12.41 16.18
N ALA A 103 12.09 11.75 16.84
CA ALA A 103 10.83 11.32 16.24
C ALA A 103 10.03 12.53 15.72
N GLU A 104 9.90 13.60 16.51
CA GLU A 104 9.23 14.84 16.10
C GLU A 104 9.89 15.45 14.85
N ARG A 105 11.24 15.58 14.85
CA ARG A 105 11.98 16.13 13.70
C ARG A 105 11.82 15.27 12.45
N PHE A 106 11.93 13.95 12.58
CA PHE A 106 11.78 13.03 11.46
C PHE A 106 10.35 13.08 10.89
N CYS A 107 9.33 12.92 11.75
CA CYS A 107 7.95 12.83 11.32
C CYS A 107 7.37 14.16 10.81
N GLN A 108 7.97 15.31 11.17
CA GLN A 108 7.58 16.62 10.65
C GLN A 108 7.69 16.72 9.11
N VAL A 109 8.47 15.82 8.48
CA VAL A 109 8.60 15.75 7.02
C VAL A 109 7.28 15.55 6.28
N ILE A 110 6.24 15.03 6.96
CA ILE A 110 4.90 14.85 6.40
C ILE A 110 4.27 16.17 5.91
N TRP A 111 4.75 17.33 6.39
CA TRP A 111 4.34 18.67 5.93
C TRP A 111 5.31 19.31 4.92
N SER A 112 6.32 18.58 4.46
CA SER A 112 7.24 19.09 3.44
C SER A 112 6.59 19.11 2.05
N SER A 113 7.22 19.78 1.10
CA SER A 113 6.77 19.84 -0.31
C SER A 113 6.65 18.47 -0.98
N ARG A 114 7.27 17.42 -0.42
CA ARG A 114 7.16 16.03 -0.90
C ARG A 114 5.73 15.49 -0.83
N PHE A 115 4.93 16.00 0.10
CA PHE A 115 3.58 15.53 0.38
C PHE A 115 2.50 16.59 0.14
N GLU A 116 2.84 17.72 -0.49
CA GLU A 116 1.93 18.85 -0.70
C GLU A 116 0.65 18.44 -1.45
N ASP A 117 0.79 17.61 -2.49
CA ASP A 117 -0.33 17.07 -3.27
C ASP A 117 -1.26 16.20 -2.39
N CYS A 118 -0.72 15.56 -1.34
CA CYS A 118 -1.47 14.67 -0.46
C CYS A 118 -2.15 15.38 0.73
N ILE A 119 -1.48 16.34 1.38
CA ILE A 119 -2.01 17.01 2.58
C ILE A 119 -3.35 17.71 2.29
N SER A 120 -3.60 18.06 1.02
CA SER A 120 -4.88 18.62 0.56
C SER A 120 -6.03 17.60 0.51
N ALA A 121 -5.71 16.31 0.38
CA ALA A 121 -6.67 15.21 0.23
C ALA A 121 -6.82 14.37 1.52
N VAL A 122 -5.78 14.25 2.32
CA VAL A 122 -5.72 13.40 3.52
C VAL A 122 -5.23 14.22 4.71
N ASP A 123 -5.91 14.12 5.86
CA ASP A 123 -5.46 14.74 7.11
C ASP A 123 -4.13 14.09 7.58
N PRO A 124 -3.02 14.85 7.66
CA PRO A 124 -1.73 14.29 8.05
C PRO A 124 -1.60 14.06 9.57
N ILE A 125 -2.47 14.63 10.41
CA ILE A 125 -2.30 14.61 11.87
C ILE A 125 -2.27 13.18 12.45
N PRO A 126 -3.19 12.26 12.09
CA PRO A 126 -3.15 10.88 12.60
C PRO A 126 -1.86 10.15 12.20
N TYR A 127 -1.37 10.38 10.98
CA TYR A 127 -0.15 9.76 10.46
C TYR A 127 1.11 10.33 11.11
N TYR A 128 1.13 11.64 11.42
CA TYR A 128 2.22 12.26 12.18
C TYR A 128 2.34 11.68 13.60
N GLN A 129 1.21 11.47 14.27
CA GLN A 129 1.16 10.87 15.61
C GLN A 129 1.57 9.39 15.58
N ALA A 130 1.06 8.63 14.61
CA ALA A 130 1.46 7.24 14.38
C ALA A 130 2.96 7.14 14.06
N CYS A 131 3.51 8.05 13.25
CA CYS A 131 4.93 8.05 12.89
C CYS A 131 5.81 8.22 14.13
N GLN A 132 5.47 9.15 15.03
CA GLN A 132 6.22 9.32 16.27
C GLN A 132 6.13 8.08 17.15
N TRP A 133 4.92 7.52 17.29
CA TRP A 133 4.71 6.30 18.06
C TRP A 133 5.58 5.16 17.55
N GLU A 134 5.49 4.84 16.25
CA GLU A 134 6.24 3.78 15.60
C GLU A 134 7.75 4.01 15.66
N TYR A 135 8.21 5.26 15.51
CA TYR A 135 9.62 5.61 15.63
C TYR A 135 10.15 5.30 17.04
N CYS A 136 9.42 5.68 18.08
CA CYS A 136 9.82 5.47 19.48
C CYS A 136 9.64 4.02 19.95
N SER A 137 8.69 3.27 19.38
CA SER A 137 8.50 1.84 19.67
C SER A 137 9.30 0.90 18.75
N CYS A 138 10.08 1.48 17.82
CA CYS A 138 10.78 0.71 16.81
C CYS A 138 11.80 -0.26 17.44
N ARG A 139 11.75 -1.52 17.00
CA ARG A 139 12.69 -2.56 17.46
C ARG A 139 13.85 -2.80 16.49
N SER A 140 13.85 -2.14 15.33
CA SER A 140 14.94 -2.25 14.36
C SER A 140 16.19 -1.51 14.86
N ALA A 141 17.31 -1.72 14.19
CA ALA A 141 18.54 -0.97 14.47
C ALA A 141 18.42 0.53 14.13
N ASN A 142 17.44 0.90 13.31
CA ASN A 142 17.23 2.26 12.84
C ASN A 142 15.75 2.65 12.94
N SER A 143 15.42 3.50 13.91
CA SER A 143 14.05 3.97 14.16
C SER A 143 13.37 4.62 12.95
N THR A 144 14.16 5.17 12.01
CA THR A 144 13.59 5.73 10.78
C THR A 144 12.85 4.69 9.96
N ASP A 145 13.24 3.41 10.01
CA ASP A 145 12.59 2.35 9.23
C ASP A 145 11.11 2.20 9.59
N CYS A 146 10.79 2.21 10.90
CA CYS A 146 9.40 2.15 11.38
C CYS A 146 8.63 3.44 11.05
N GLY A 147 9.28 4.60 11.18
CA GLY A 147 8.69 5.87 10.76
C GLY A 147 8.38 5.90 9.25
N CYS A 148 9.26 5.37 8.41
CA CYS A 148 9.08 5.25 6.97
C CYS A 148 7.92 4.34 6.57
N SER A 149 7.65 3.26 7.34
CA SER A 149 6.47 2.41 7.15
C SER A 149 5.17 3.22 7.33
N THR A 150 5.13 4.11 8.33
CA THR A 150 3.98 5.01 8.53
C THR A 150 3.84 6.04 7.41
N LEU A 151 4.95 6.64 6.95
CA LEU A 151 4.94 7.58 5.82
C LEU A 151 4.49 6.90 4.51
N SER A 152 4.89 5.64 4.28
CA SER A 152 4.39 4.84 3.14
C SER A 152 2.89 4.61 3.25
N THR A 153 2.37 4.31 4.45
CA THR A 153 0.92 4.17 4.70
C THR A 153 0.17 5.48 4.42
N PHE A 154 0.74 6.63 4.78
CA PHE A 154 0.18 7.94 4.42
C PHE A 154 0.08 8.11 2.91
N VAL A 155 1.17 7.83 2.17
CA VAL A 155 1.22 7.90 0.71
C VAL A 155 0.21 6.96 0.05
N GLN A 156 0.07 5.74 0.58
CA GLN A 156 -0.93 4.79 0.12
C GLN A 156 -2.35 5.36 0.28
N GLN A 157 -2.67 6.01 1.40
CA GLN A 157 -3.97 6.67 1.59
C GLN A 157 -4.18 7.79 0.57
N CYS A 158 -3.16 8.58 0.27
CA CYS A 158 -3.24 9.62 -0.76
C CYS A 158 -3.65 9.02 -2.13
N HIS A 159 -3.03 7.89 -2.49
CA HIS A 159 -3.34 7.16 -3.72
C HIS A 159 -4.79 6.66 -3.72
N GLU A 160 -5.33 6.21 -2.58
CA GLU A 160 -6.74 5.83 -2.45
C GLU A 160 -7.71 7.02 -2.59
N GLU A 161 -7.29 8.23 -2.22
CA GLU A 161 -8.01 9.49 -2.53
C GLU A 161 -7.86 9.93 -3.99
N GLY A 162 -6.99 9.26 -4.76
CA GLY A 162 -6.77 9.53 -6.18
C GLY A 162 -5.64 10.51 -6.46
N VAL A 163 -4.78 10.78 -5.46
CA VAL A 163 -3.61 11.64 -5.62
C VAL A 163 -2.55 10.91 -6.47
N ILE A 164 -1.98 11.63 -7.44
CA ILE A 164 -0.83 11.20 -8.23
C ILE A 164 0.30 12.16 -7.92
N PHE A 165 1.39 11.64 -7.32
CA PHE A 165 2.55 12.45 -6.99
C PHE A 165 3.34 12.79 -8.25
N LYS A 166 3.73 14.06 -8.41
CA LYS A 166 4.57 14.50 -9.53
C LYS A 166 6.03 14.05 -9.39
N HIS A 167 6.48 13.88 -8.14
CA HIS A 167 7.84 13.53 -7.78
C HIS A 167 7.83 12.45 -6.70
N SER A 168 8.91 11.68 -6.62
CA SER A 168 9.08 10.70 -5.56
C SER A 168 9.08 11.38 -4.18
N TRP A 169 8.33 10.80 -3.24
CA TRP A 169 8.41 11.22 -1.83
C TRP A 169 9.67 10.69 -1.14
N ARG A 170 10.24 9.57 -1.63
CA ARG A 170 11.49 8.96 -1.16
C ARG A 170 12.70 9.46 -1.94
N ASP A 171 13.86 9.52 -1.27
CA ASP A 171 15.17 9.67 -1.91
C ASP A 171 16.30 9.10 -1.03
N LEU A 172 17.55 9.45 -1.34
CA LEU A 172 18.72 8.99 -0.59
C LEU A 172 18.74 9.51 0.86
N ASP A 173 18.10 10.64 1.14
CA ASP A 173 18.11 11.30 2.45
C ASP A 173 16.83 11.00 3.26
N LEU A 174 15.73 10.63 2.59
CA LEU A 174 14.46 10.27 3.21
C LEU A 174 13.94 8.92 2.73
N CYS A 175 13.92 7.95 3.65
CA CYS A 175 13.25 6.67 3.47
C CYS A 175 13.66 5.95 2.18
N SER A 176 14.97 5.82 1.93
CA SER A 176 15.49 5.26 0.68
C SER A 176 14.89 3.90 0.35
N PHE A 177 14.60 3.69 -0.94
CA PHE A 177 14.04 2.45 -1.47
C PHE A 177 15.02 1.84 -2.46
N ASN A 178 15.48 0.63 -2.17
CA ASN A 178 16.50 -0.03 -2.99
C ASN A 178 15.84 -0.82 -4.11
N CYS A 179 16.03 -0.37 -5.35
CA CYS A 179 15.64 -1.10 -6.55
C CYS A 179 16.84 -1.80 -7.21
N PRO A 180 16.64 -2.99 -7.83
CA PRO A 180 17.65 -3.66 -8.64
C PRO A 180 18.17 -2.79 -9.80
N SER A 181 19.36 -3.10 -10.31
CA SER A 181 20.02 -2.37 -11.38
C SER A 181 19.29 -2.51 -12.72
N ASP A 182 18.57 -1.46 -13.15
CA ASP A 182 17.69 -1.31 -14.34
C ASP A 182 16.25 -0.90 -13.98
N LYS A 183 15.90 -1.02 -12.70
CA LYS A 183 14.62 -0.60 -12.15
C LYS A 183 14.72 0.74 -11.43
N MET A 184 13.60 1.45 -11.40
CA MET A 184 13.41 2.67 -10.65
C MET A 184 12.21 2.53 -9.72
N TYR A 185 12.30 3.25 -8.61
CA TYR A 185 11.23 3.34 -7.64
C TYR A 185 10.02 4.08 -8.21
N GLN A 186 8.82 3.58 -7.93
CA GLN A 186 7.56 4.29 -8.11
C GLN A 186 6.68 4.09 -6.87
N SER A 187 6.01 5.17 -6.45
CA SER A 187 5.08 5.10 -5.32
C SER A 187 3.75 4.42 -5.67
N CYS A 188 3.47 4.19 -6.95
CA CYS A 188 2.18 3.72 -7.44
C CYS A 188 2.32 2.91 -8.73
N LEU A 189 2.52 1.60 -8.58
CA LEU A 189 2.62 0.59 -9.63
C LEU A 189 1.33 -0.22 -9.78
N GLN A 190 0.95 -0.49 -11.03
CA GLN A 190 -0.17 -1.36 -11.36
C GLN A 190 0.31 -2.66 -12.02
N SER A 191 -0.47 -3.74 -11.89
CA SER A 191 -0.13 -5.08 -12.41
C SER A 191 0.16 -5.13 -13.91
N ASN A 192 -0.38 -4.18 -14.69
CA ASN A 192 -0.38 -4.22 -16.16
C ASN A 192 0.42 -3.11 -16.84
N THR A 193 1.04 -2.21 -16.07
CA THR A 193 1.83 -1.13 -16.66
C THR A 193 3.25 -1.64 -16.87
N GLU A 194 3.72 -1.63 -18.12
CA GLU A 194 5.12 -1.91 -18.51
C GLU A 194 5.53 -3.39 -18.62
N VAL A 195 4.61 -4.32 -18.91
CA VAL A 195 4.97 -5.70 -19.29
C VAL A 195 4.95 -5.85 -20.82
N CYS A 196 5.78 -6.71 -21.41
CA CYS A 196 5.70 -7.02 -22.84
C CYS A 196 4.27 -7.41 -23.26
N GLY A 197 3.75 -6.76 -24.31
CA GLY A 197 2.38 -6.97 -24.80
C GLY A 197 1.28 -6.21 -24.05
N SER A 198 1.61 -5.46 -22.98
CA SER A 198 0.66 -4.58 -22.32
C SER A 198 0.36 -3.33 -23.16
N VAL A 199 -0.92 -2.97 -23.24
CA VAL A 199 -1.35 -1.64 -23.66
C VAL A 199 -1.24 -0.75 -22.42
N THR A 200 -0.55 0.38 -22.54
CA THR A 200 -0.43 1.34 -21.44
C THR A 200 -1.79 1.99 -21.19
N ASP A 201 -2.53 1.47 -20.22
CA ASP A 201 -3.71 2.13 -19.68
C ASP A 201 -3.31 3.27 -18.74
N SER A 202 -4.21 4.23 -18.54
CA SER A 202 -4.03 5.30 -17.57
C SER A 202 -3.90 4.73 -16.16
N VAL A 203 -2.88 5.13 -15.42
CA VAL A 203 -2.67 4.72 -14.02
C VAL A 203 -3.91 5.06 -13.20
N ASN A 204 -4.53 4.04 -12.58
CA ASN A 204 -5.57 4.24 -11.57
C ASN A 204 -4.91 4.26 -10.18
N PRO A 205 -4.71 5.45 -9.56
CA PRO A 205 -4.03 5.57 -8.28
C PRO A 205 -4.71 4.79 -7.15
N LYS A 206 -6.01 4.49 -7.25
CA LYS A 206 -6.72 3.72 -6.20
C LYS A 206 -6.37 2.23 -6.21
N HIS A 207 -5.82 1.74 -7.30
CA HIS A 207 -5.45 0.34 -7.53
C HIS A 207 -3.97 0.25 -7.93
N CYS A 208 -3.11 0.73 -7.04
CA CYS A 208 -1.66 0.59 -7.18
C CYS A 208 -1.01 0.32 -5.83
N ILE A 209 0.25 -0.08 -5.89
CA ILE A 209 1.13 -0.32 -4.74
C ILE A 209 2.49 0.32 -4.96
N GLU A 210 3.21 0.58 -3.89
CA GLU A 210 4.60 1.04 -3.94
C GLU A 210 5.55 -0.08 -4.41
N GLY A 211 6.57 0.23 -5.22
CA GLY A 211 7.59 -0.76 -5.60
C GLY A 211 8.59 -0.29 -6.66
N CYS A 212 9.22 -1.26 -7.34
CA CYS A 212 10.21 -1.03 -8.40
C CYS A 212 9.66 -1.44 -9.77
N THR A 213 9.75 -0.55 -10.75
CA THR A 213 9.44 -0.86 -12.16
C THR A 213 10.61 -0.56 -13.08
N CYS A 214 10.49 -0.94 -14.34
CA CYS A 214 11.51 -0.68 -15.33
C CYS A 214 11.72 0.81 -15.56
N SER A 215 12.96 1.19 -15.87
CA SER A 215 13.25 2.58 -16.21
C SER A 215 12.50 3.03 -17.45
N GLU A 216 12.25 4.34 -17.58
CA GLU A 216 11.51 4.92 -18.70
C GLU A 216 11.99 4.38 -20.06
N GLY A 217 11.05 3.89 -20.87
CA GLY A 217 11.32 3.29 -22.19
C GLY A 217 11.63 1.79 -22.20
N LEU A 218 11.77 1.17 -21.02
CA LEU A 218 11.92 -0.28 -20.87
C LEU A 218 10.61 -0.94 -20.42
N VAL A 219 10.51 -2.25 -20.62
CA VAL A 219 9.39 -3.08 -20.19
C VAL A 219 9.91 -4.36 -19.52
N LEU A 220 9.16 -4.85 -18.53
CA LEU A 220 9.43 -6.05 -17.79
C LEU A 220 9.15 -7.29 -18.66
N SER A 221 10.14 -8.18 -18.74
CA SER A 221 10.05 -9.49 -19.35
C SER A 221 10.93 -10.48 -18.59
N ASN A 222 10.34 -11.53 -18.02
CA ASN A 222 11.04 -12.54 -17.20
C ASN A 222 11.97 -11.90 -16.14
N ASP A 223 11.41 -10.99 -15.34
CA ASP A 223 12.09 -10.21 -14.29
C ASP A 223 13.17 -9.20 -14.75
N LYS A 224 13.44 -9.10 -16.06
CA LYS A 224 14.41 -8.17 -16.65
C LYS A 224 13.74 -7.00 -17.35
N CYS A 225 14.38 -5.84 -17.31
CA CYS A 225 13.94 -4.69 -18.10
C CYS A 225 14.62 -4.71 -19.48
N ILE A 226 13.80 -4.80 -20.53
CA ILE A 226 14.25 -4.84 -21.92
C ILE A 226 13.61 -3.72 -22.73
N ALA A 227 14.17 -3.36 -23.87
CA ALA A 227 13.52 -2.41 -24.77
C ALA A 227 12.21 -3.01 -25.29
N ARG A 228 11.17 -2.18 -25.49
CA ARG A 228 9.88 -2.67 -26.02
C ARG A 228 10.03 -3.36 -27.39
N SER A 229 10.97 -2.91 -28.21
CA SER A 229 11.34 -3.54 -29.49
C SER A 229 11.96 -4.94 -29.35
N GLN A 230 12.38 -5.32 -28.13
CA GLN A 230 12.96 -6.62 -27.80
C GLN A 230 11.95 -7.60 -27.20
N CYS A 231 10.67 -7.23 -27.10
CA CYS A 231 9.65 -8.10 -26.55
C CYS A 231 9.48 -9.38 -27.37
N PRO A 232 9.56 -10.57 -26.74
CA PRO A 232 9.27 -11.82 -27.44
C PRO A 232 7.79 -11.94 -27.76
N CYS A 233 7.48 -12.57 -28.89
CA CYS A 233 6.12 -12.99 -29.22
C CYS A 233 5.89 -14.43 -28.75
N TYR A 234 4.64 -14.78 -28.45
CA TYR A 234 4.27 -16.11 -27.96
C TYR A 234 3.22 -16.76 -28.86
N GLN A 235 3.47 -18.02 -29.24
CA GLN A 235 2.53 -18.87 -29.99
C GLN A 235 2.52 -20.26 -29.35
N HIS A 236 1.36 -20.75 -28.87
CA HIS A 236 1.23 -22.06 -28.21
C HIS A 236 2.31 -22.31 -27.14
N ASP A 237 2.52 -21.32 -26.25
CA ASP A 237 3.52 -21.30 -25.17
C ASP A 237 5.00 -21.33 -25.64
N LYS A 238 5.27 -21.19 -26.93
CA LYS A 238 6.62 -21.03 -27.48
C LYS A 238 6.90 -19.56 -27.74
N SER A 239 7.96 -19.05 -27.14
CA SER A 239 8.48 -17.71 -27.43
C SER A 239 9.33 -17.70 -28.69
N PHE A 240 9.24 -16.63 -29.48
CA PHE A 240 10.11 -16.37 -30.62
C PHE A 240 10.55 -14.90 -30.64
N GLU A 241 11.72 -14.66 -31.21
CA GLU A 241 12.39 -13.36 -31.12
C GLU A 241 11.70 -12.30 -32.00
N PRO A 242 11.81 -11.02 -31.62
CA PRO A 242 11.36 -9.91 -32.47
C PRO A 242 11.93 -10.00 -33.89
N GLY A 243 11.06 -9.81 -34.88
CA GLY A 243 11.41 -9.92 -36.30
C GLY A 243 11.48 -11.36 -36.85
N GLN A 244 11.30 -12.39 -36.02
CA GLN A 244 11.23 -13.77 -36.51
C GLN A 244 9.87 -14.07 -37.14
N THR A 245 9.91 -14.96 -38.14
CA THR A 245 8.72 -15.57 -38.75
C THR A 245 8.69 -17.04 -38.40
N ILE A 246 7.57 -17.53 -37.88
CA ILE A 246 7.34 -18.96 -37.65
C ILE A 246 6.19 -19.44 -38.52
N ILE A 247 6.26 -20.70 -38.95
CA ILE A 247 5.19 -21.36 -39.67
C ILE A 247 4.63 -22.43 -38.74
N ASP A 248 3.34 -22.32 -38.43
CA ASP A 248 2.61 -23.25 -37.58
C ASP A 248 1.40 -23.77 -38.35
N ASP A 249 1.46 -25.04 -38.74
CA ASP A 249 0.56 -25.69 -39.71
C ASP A 249 0.38 -24.90 -41.02
N CYS A 250 -0.76 -24.19 -41.15
CA CYS A 250 -1.16 -23.41 -42.33
C CYS A 250 -1.01 -21.89 -42.12
N ASN A 251 -0.54 -21.46 -40.94
CA ASN A 251 -0.44 -20.05 -40.58
C ASN A 251 1.02 -19.61 -40.52
N THR A 252 1.29 -18.42 -41.07
CA THR A 252 2.57 -17.74 -40.95
C THR A 252 2.43 -16.61 -39.95
N TRP A 253 3.22 -16.65 -38.89
CA TRP A 253 3.23 -15.66 -37.82
C TRP A 253 4.51 -14.84 -37.88
N TYR A 254 4.40 -13.53 -37.75
CA TYR A 254 5.54 -12.60 -37.72
C TYR A 254 5.55 -11.85 -36.39
N CYS A 255 6.69 -11.82 -35.70
CA CYS A 255 6.83 -11.00 -34.49
C CYS A 255 7.18 -9.57 -34.86
N CYS A 256 6.24 -8.65 -34.62
CA CYS A 256 6.45 -7.23 -34.89
C CYS A 256 7.48 -6.62 -33.92
N LEU A 257 8.27 -5.69 -34.44
CA LEU A 257 9.08 -4.77 -33.64
C LEU A 257 8.17 -3.62 -33.20
N PHE A 258 8.19 -3.29 -31.91
CA PHE A 258 7.43 -2.19 -31.31
C PHE A 258 8.29 -0.96 -31.06
#